data_AF-A0A317DM46-F1
#
_entry.id   AF-A0A317DM46-F1
#
_cell.length_a   1.000
_cell.length_b   1.000
_cell.length_c   1.000
_cell.angle_alpha   90.00
_cell.angle_beta   90.00
_cell.angle_gamma   90.00
#
_symmetry.space_group_name_H-M   'P 1'
#
loop_
_entity.id
_entity.type
_entity.pdbx_description
1 polymer ?
#
loop_
_entity_poly.entity_id
_entity_poly.type
_entity_poly.pdbx_seq_one_letter_code
_entity_poly.pdbx_strand_id
1 'polypeptide(L)'
;MSVREWTPSEKRRLPSLHRFFGESLGDMLITDLSAAPLDTKPLDLTCRPPLPPHLRLYLFNCTDHPSERRAGDYRIQLRLPGQERRQRGQLARAPGALLVLAGFVVEFDVFVLWDANAHQDFPYSKGVQVAASTVHHAAIHGLAEQQRDVRGNGYREWVVAVRADRLTEGVRRREELSRQALLGDSPSQPASSGEEAI
;
A
#
# COMPACT_ATOMS: atom_id res chain seq x y z
N MET A 1 -35.77 10.35 -2.15
CA MET A 1 -34.42 9.98 -1.71
C MET A 1 -33.43 10.63 -2.65
N SER A 2 -32.74 11.69 -2.20
CA SER A 2 -31.75 12.38 -3.03
C SER A 2 -30.53 11.47 -3.21
N VAL A 3 -30.11 11.26 -4.46
CA VAL A 3 -28.83 10.63 -4.78
C VAL A 3 -27.77 11.55 -4.18
N ARG A 4 -27.06 11.11 -3.13
CA ARG A 4 -25.92 11.86 -2.59
C ARG A 4 -24.98 12.14 -3.76
N GLU A 5 -24.72 13.41 -4.02
CA GLU A 5 -23.78 13.87 -5.03
C GLU A 5 -22.41 13.27 -4.69
N TRP A 6 -21.94 12.35 -5.54
CA TRP A 6 -20.66 11.69 -5.33
C TRP A 6 -19.55 12.71 -5.54
N THR A 7 -18.70 12.89 -4.53
CA THR A 7 -17.52 13.75 -4.61
C THR A 7 -16.33 12.86 -4.97
N PRO A 8 -15.56 13.17 -6.03
CA PRO A 8 -14.35 12.43 -6.36
C PRO A 8 -13.36 12.44 -5.20
N SER A 9 -12.69 11.30 -4.97
CA SER A 9 -11.62 11.25 -3.99
C SER A 9 -10.46 12.17 -4.37
N GLU A 10 -9.92 12.84 -3.36
CA GLU A 10 -8.81 13.77 -3.45
C GLU A 10 -7.54 13.03 -3.88
N LYS A 11 -6.69 13.72 -4.64
CA LYS A 11 -5.44 13.18 -5.14
C LYS A 11 -4.31 14.14 -4.88
N ARG A 12 -3.17 13.59 -4.47
CA ARG A 12 -1.91 14.31 -4.39
C ARG A 12 -1.13 14.19 -5.70
N ARG A 13 -0.46 15.27 -6.09
CA ARG A 13 0.54 15.20 -7.16
C ARG A 13 1.67 14.26 -6.72
N LEU A 14 2.27 13.55 -7.67
CA LEU A 14 3.25 12.51 -7.36
C LEU A 14 4.44 13.01 -6.49
N PRO A 15 5.09 14.16 -6.77
CA PRO A 15 6.16 14.65 -5.92
C PRO A 15 5.71 14.92 -4.48
N SER A 16 4.53 15.52 -4.30
CA SER A 16 3.95 15.79 -2.99
C SER A 16 3.58 14.50 -2.25
N LEU A 17 3.12 13.49 -2.98
CA LEU A 17 2.77 12.18 -2.43
C LEU A 17 4.01 11.41 -1.96
N HIS A 18 5.07 11.39 -2.76
CA HIS A 18 6.35 10.81 -2.38
C HIS A 18 7.02 11.54 -1.22
N ARG A 19 7.00 12.87 -1.24
CA ARG A 19 7.46 13.70 -0.12
C ARG A 19 6.71 13.34 1.17
N PHE A 20 5.39 13.28 1.09
CA PHE A 20 4.56 12.96 2.25
C PHE A 20 4.84 11.56 2.82
N PHE A 21 5.04 10.55 1.96
CA PHE A 21 5.46 9.22 2.40
C PHE A 21 6.80 9.26 3.14
N GLY A 22 7.80 9.94 2.57
CA GLY A 22 9.11 10.05 3.20
C GLY A 22 9.07 10.81 4.54
N GLU A 23 8.34 11.92 4.60
CA GLU A 23 8.13 12.69 5.84
C GLU A 23 7.39 11.87 6.91
N SER A 24 6.47 11.01 6.50
CA SER A 24 5.74 10.10 7.40
C SER A 24 6.62 9.00 8.01
N LEU A 25 7.80 8.72 7.45
CA LEU A 25 8.81 7.86 8.07
C LEU A 25 9.60 8.59 9.18
N GLY A 26 9.51 9.92 9.25
CA GLY A 26 10.18 10.75 10.23
C GLY A 26 11.70 10.52 10.28
N ASP A 27 12.25 10.46 11.50
CA ASP A 27 13.69 10.31 11.76
C ASP A 27 14.28 9.00 11.24
N MET A 28 13.44 8.04 10.81
CA MET A 28 13.92 6.79 10.23
C MET A 28 14.41 6.98 8.80
N LEU A 29 14.01 8.05 8.11
CA LEU A 29 14.46 8.33 6.76
C LEU A 29 15.88 8.94 6.74
N ILE A 30 16.78 8.36 5.95
CA ILE A 30 18.12 8.91 5.70
C ILE A 30 18.14 9.73 4.40
N THR A 31 17.37 9.30 3.39
CA THR A 31 17.33 9.98 2.09
C THR A 31 16.90 11.44 2.21
N ASP A 32 17.70 12.34 1.64
CA ASP A 32 17.33 13.74 1.49
C ASP A 32 16.28 13.92 0.37
N LEU A 33 15.03 14.16 0.77
CA LEU A 33 13.90 14.37 -0.14
C LEU A 33 13.99 15.68 -0.93
N SER A 34 14.87 16.62 -0.57
CA SER A 34 15.10 17.84 -1.35
C SER A 34 15.90 17.57 -2.63
N ALA A 35 16.76 16.55 -2.61
CA ALA A 35 17.62 16.14 -3.72
C ALA A 35 17.10 14.91 -4.49
N ALA A 36 16.07 14.22 -4.00
CA ALA A 36 15.54 13.00 -4.60
C ALA A 36 14.60 13.26 -5.82
N PRO A 37 14.58 12.38 -6.85
CA PRO A 37 13.71 12.52 -8.02
C PRO A 37 12.26 12.08 -7.73
N LEU A 38 11.51 12.91 -7.01
CA LEU A 38 10.17 12.58 -6.50
C LEU A 38 9.06 12.49 -7.57
N ASP A 39 9.33 12.83 -8.83
CA ASP A 39 8.39 12.77 -9.95
C ASP A 39 8.45 11.47 -10.76
N THR A 40 9.33 10.54 -10.37
CA THR A 40 9.52 9.26 -11.04
C THR A 40 9.03 8.09 -10.20
N LYS A 41 8.78 6.93 -10.83
CA LYS A 41 8.55 5.66 -10.13
C LYS A 41 9.53 4.62 -10.67
N PRO A 42 10.18 3.81 -9.82
CA PRO A 42 10.06 3.82 -8.35
C PRO A 42 10.76 5.00 -7.69
N LEU A 43 10.47 5.24 -6.41
CA LEU A 43 11.29 6.05 -5.52
C LEU A 43 12.13 5.13 -4.64
N ASP A 44 13.45 5.28 -4.66
CA ASP A 44 14.36 4.53 -3.80
C ASP A 44 14.68 5.36 -2.55
N LEU A 45 14.50 4.74 -1.38
CA LEU A 45 14.73 5.37 -0.07
C LEU A 45 15.71 4.54 0.76
N THR A 46 16.54 5.23 1.53
CA THR A 46 17.45 4.65 2.51
C THR A 46 16.92 4.98 3.90
N CYS A 47 16.86 3.98 4.78
CA CYS A 47 16.30 4.12 6.11
C CYS A 47 17.25 3.61 7.21
N ARG A 48 17.03 4.09 8.43
CA ARG A 48 17.64 3.58 9.67
C ARG A 48 16.87 2.36 10.19
N PRO A 49 17.52 1.47 10.96
CA PRO A 49 16.81 0.51 11.78
C PRO A 49 15.78 1.21 12.68
N PRO A 50 14.62 0.60 12.94
CA PRO A 50 14.26 -0.79 12.64
C PRO A 50 13.62 -1.02 11.25
N LEU A 51 13.70 -0.06 10.33
CA LEU A 51 13.25 -0.27 8.95
C LEU A 51 14.29 -1.06 8.13
N PRO A 52 13.87 -1.74 7.04
CA PRO A 52 14.80 -2.23 6.04
C PRO A 52 15.70 -1.09 5.57
N PRO A 53 17.01 -1.32 5.39
CA PRO A 53 17.95 -0.27 5.03
C PRO A 53 17.65 0.38 3.68
N HIS A 54 17.01 -0.36 2.77
CA HIS A 54 16.61 0.11 1.46
C HIS A 54 15.14 -0.23 1.18
N LEU A 55 14.36 0.78 0.80
CA LEU A 55 12.99 0.64 0.30
C LEU A 55 12.97 1.03 -1.18
N ARG A 56 12.35 0.21 -2.02
CA ARG A 56 11.98 0.57 -3.39
C ARG A 56 10.48 0.74 -3.48
N LEU A 57 10.03 1.98 -3.59
CA LEU A 57 8.64 2.37 -3.44
C LEU A 57 7.94 2.60 -4.79
N TYR A 58 6.82 1.93 -4.98
CA TYR A 58 5.84 2.21 -6.04
C TYR A 58 4.56 2.74 -5.39
N LEU A 59 4.45 4.07 -5.25
CA LEU A 59 3.34 4.73 -4.55
C LEU A 59 2.34 5.36 -5.51
N PHE A 60 1.05 5.13 -5.27
CA PHE A 60 -0.05 5.66 -6.08
C PHE A 60 -1.08 6.37 -5.21
N ASN A 61 -1.89 7.26 -5.80
CA ASN A 61 -3.12 7.67 -5.13
C ASN A 61 -4.08 6.48 -5.10
N CYS A 62 -4.70 6.25 -3.95
CA CYS A 62 -5.69 5.21 -3.72
C CYS A 62 -7.05 5.88 -3.58
N THR A 63 -7.94 5.63 -4.54
CA THR A 63 -9.21 6.35 -4.68
C THR A 63 -10.36 5.37 -4.79
N ASP A 64 -11.53 5.75 -4.29
CA ASP A 64 -12.78 5.07 -4.59
C ASP A 64 -13.31 5.49 -5.98
N HIS A 65 -14.20 4.69 -6.57
CA HIS A 65 -14.90 5.07 -7.79
C HIS A 65 -16.37 4.61 -7.73
N PRO A 66 -17.33 5.45 -8.16
CA PRO A 66 -18.77 5.21 -7.94
C PRO A 66 -19.29 4.04 -8.77
N SER A 67 -18.57 3.66 -9.83
CA SER A 67 -18.87 2.47 -10.64
C SER A 67 -18.34 1.17 -10.05
N GLU A 68 -17.75 1.16 -8.85
CA GLU A 68 -17.27 -0.07 -8.23
C GLU A 68 -18.44 -0.90 -7.69
N ARG A 69 -18.43 -2.19 -8.02
CA ARG A 69 -19.52 -3.13 -7.69
C ARG A 69 -19.75 -3.28 -6.18
N ARG A 70 -18.74 -2.94 -5.38
CA ARG A 70 -18.83 -2.79 -3.92
C ARG A 70 -18.61 -1.32 -3.62
N ALA A 71 -19.66 -0.62 -3.22
CA ALA A 71 -19.55 0.78 -2.83
C ALA A 71 -18.53 0.91 -1.69
N GLY A 72 -17.54 1.78 -1.86
CA GLY A 72 -16.58 2.18 -0.84
C GLY A 72 -15.21 1.49 -0.86
N ASP A 73 -14.99 0.45 -1.68
CA ASP A 73 -13.64 -0.12 -1.81
C ASP A 73 -12.69 0.89 -2.48
N TYR A 74 -11.46 0.96 -1.98
CA TYR A 74 -10.42 1.84 -2.53
C TYR A 74 -9.50 1.06 -3.46
N ARG A 75 -8.95 1.72 -4.47
CA ARG A 75 -7.99 1.09 -5.38
C ARG A 75 -6.87 2.01 -5.84
N ILE A 76 -5.74 1.38 -6.14
CA ILE A 76 -4.72 1.95 -7.01
C ILE A 76 -4.86 1.40 -8.43
N GLN A 77 -4.41 2.16 -9.41
CA GLN A 77 -4.31 1.75 -10.81
C GLN A 77 -2.83 1.62 -11.16
N LEU A 78 -2.35 0.39 -11.35
CA LEU A 78 -0.98 0.14 -11.72
C LEU A 78 -0.73 0.57 -13.17
N ARG A 79 0.03 1.66 -13.30
CA ARG A 79 0.59 2.14 -14.56
C ARG A 79 1.96 2.73 -14.29
N LEU A 80 2.99 2.18 -14.93
CA LEU A 80 4.36 2.70 -14.81
C LEU A 80 4.59 3.85 -15.79
N PRO A 81 5.57 4.74 -15.51
CA PRO A 81 6.00 5.74 -16.48
C PRO A 81 6.34 5.11 -17.83
N GLY A 82 5.81 5.68 -18.92
CA GLY A 82 6.03 5.17 -20.27
C GLY A 82 5.29 3.88 -20.64
N GLN A 83 4.51 3.27 -19.74
CA GLN A 83 3.73 2.08 -20.07
C GLN A 83 2.55 2.43 -20.97
N GLU A 84 2.35 1.67 -22.05
CA GLU A 84 1.26 1.86 -23.02
C GLU A 84 0.15 0.80 -22.93
N ARG A 85 -0.98 1.04 -23.61
CA ARG A 85 -2.07 0.06 -23.71
C ARG A 85 -1.54 -1.23 -24.36
N ARG A 86 -1.97 -2.39 -23.84
CA ARG A 86 -1.52 -3.74 -24.25
C ARG A 86 -0.06 -4.07 -23.90
N GLN A 87 0.67 -3.15 -23.27
CA GLN A 87 1.99 -3.44 -22.70
C GLN A 87 1.85 -3.98 -21.27
N ARG A 88 2.65 -5.00 -20.94
CA ARG A 88 2.80 -5.47 -19.56
C ARG A 88 3.79 -4.57 -18.80
N GLY A 89 3.51 -4.33 -17.52
CA GLY A 89 4.38 -3.61 -16.61
C GLY A 89 5.02 -4.58 -15.63
N GLN A 90 6.24 -4.27 -15.20
CA GLN A 90 6.96 -5.06 -14.21
C GLN A 90 7.47 -4.18 -13.07
N LEU A 91 7.25 -4.59 -11.83
CA LEU A 91 7.85 -3.93 -10.67
C LEU A 91 9.33 -4.33 -10.59
N ALA A 92 10.23 -3.40 -10.92
CA ALA A 92 11.66 -3.63 -10.96
C ALA A 92 12.20 -3.87 -9.54
N ARG A 93 12.91 -4.99 -9.35
CA ARG A 93 13.57 -5.30 -8.07
C ARG A 93 14.92 -4.59 -7.98
N ALA A 94 15.33 -4.24 -6.77
CA ALA A 94 16.71 -3.90 -6.44
C ALA A 94 17.23 -4.91 -5.41
N PRO A 95 18.43 -5.48 -5.59
CA PRO A 95 19.04 -6.36 -4.60
C PRO A 95 19.09 -5.67 -3.22
N GLY A 96 18.70 -6.39 -2.17
CA GLY A 96 18.73 -5.88 -0.79
C GLY A 96 17.66 -4.83 -0.45
N ALA A 97 16.77 -4.46 -1.38
CA ALA A 97 15.68 -3.53 -1.11
C ALA A 97 14.35 -4.25 -0.85
N LEU A 98 13.63 -3.81 0.18
CA LEU A 98 12.22 -4.17 0.33
C LEU A 98 11.43 -3.46 -0.77
N LEU A 99 10.80 -4.24 -1.64
CA LEU A 99 9.91 -3.72 -2.68
C LEU A 99 8.54 -3.43 -2.07
N VAL A 100 8.16 -2.15 -2.03
CA VAL A 100 6.91 -1.68 -1.42
C VAL A 100 5.96 -1.20 -2.52
N LEU A 101 4.82 -1.89 -2.67
CA LEU A 101 3.70 -1.42 -3.47
C LEU A 101 2.69 -0.73 -2.56
N ALA A 102 2.49 0.56 -2.75
CA ALA A 102 1.70 1.38 -1.83
C ALA A 102 0.66 2.26 -2.53
N GLY A 103 -0.38 2.58 -1.76
CA GLY A 103 -1.44 3.51 -2.11
C GLY A 103 -1.66 4.47 -0.96
N PHE A 104 -2.17 5.67 -1.25
CA PHE A 104 -2.54 6.63 -0.22
C PHE A 104 -3.98 7.10 -0.42
N VAL A 105 -4.80 6.93 0.62
CA VAL A 105 -6.18 7.42 0.69
C VAL A 105 -6.15 8.75 1.42
N VAL A 106 -6.35 9.84 0.66
CA VAL A 106 -6.12 11.20 1.17
C VAL A 106 -7.14 11.58 2.24
N GLU A 107 -8.39 11.17 2.06
CA GLU A 107 -9.53 11.49 2.93
C GLU A 107 -9.32 11.04 4.37
N PHE A 108 -8.55 9.97 4.57
CA PHE A 108 -8.35 9.34 5.87
C PHE A 108 -6.91 9.37 6.36
N ASP A 109 -6.00 9.96 5.58
CA ASP A 109 -4.58 9.97 5.89
C ASP A 109 -4.00 8.55 6.11
N VAL A 110 -4.40 7.62 5.24
CA VAL A 110 -4.05 6.19 5.35
C VAL A 110 -3.22 5.74 4.15
N PHE A 111 -2.05 5.16 4.43
CA PHE A 111 -1.30 4.37 3.47
C PHE A 111 -1.80 2.92 3.45
N VAL A 112 -1.79 2.32 2.27
CA VAL A 112 -2.17 0.93 2.04
C VAL A 112 -1.02 0.23 1.36
N LEU A 113 -0.52 -0.86 1.94
CA LEU A 113 0.69 -1.57 1.55
C LEU A 113 0.33 -3.01 1.13
N TRP A 114 0.37 -3.25 -0.18
CA TRP A 114 0.14 -4.57 -0.78
C TRP A 114 1.42 -5.40 -0.86
N ASP A 115 1.28 -6.70 -1.08
CA ASP A 115 2.43 -7.55 -1.39
C ASP A 115 2.87 -7.33 -2.84
N ALA A 116 3.99 -6.62 -3.03
CA ALA A 116 4.51 -6.35 -4.37
C ALA A 116 4.85 -7.63 -5.16
N ASN A 117 5.15 -8.75 -4.49
CA ASN A 117 5.43 -10.03 -5.16
C ASN A 117 4.20 -10.58 -5.88
N ALA A 118 3.00 -10.36 -5.32
CA ALA A 118 1.74 -10.78 -5.93
C ALA A 118 1.36 -9.93 -7.17
N HIS A 119 2.05 -8.82 -7.38
CA HIS A 119 1.80 -7.85 -8.44
C HIS A 119 3.03 -7.59 -9.33
N GLN A 120 3.98 -8.54 -9.40
CA GLN A 120 5.22 -8.41 -10.16
C GLN A 120 5.01 -8.12 -11.65
N ASP A 121 4.04 -8.77 -12.27
CA ASP A 121 3.76 -8.68 -13.71
C ASP A 121 2.27 -8.43 -13.94
N PHE A 122 1.94 -7.34 -14.63
CA PHE A 122 0.57 -6.84 -14.73
C PHE A 122 0.24 -6.19 -16.07
N PRO A 123 -1.02 -6.34 -16.55
CA PRO A 123 -1.49 -5.58 -17.70
C PRO A 123 -1.60 -4.09 -17.39
N TYR A 124 -1.56 -3.27 -18.43
CA TYR A 124 -1.81 -1.83 -18.33
C TYR A 124 -3.08 -1.50 -17.53
N SER A 125 -2.95 -0.62 -16.54
CA SER A 125 -4.05 -0.17 -15.66
C SER A 125 -4.68 -1.31 -14.86
N LYS A 126 -3.87 -2.23 -14.33
CA LYS A 126 -4.36 -3.24 -13.37
C LYS A 126 -4.83 -2.55 -12.10
N GLY A 127 -6.09 -2.74 -11.73
CA GLY A 127 -6.63 -2.30 -10.45
C GLY A 127 -6.16 -3.21 -9.30
N VAL A 128 -5.74 -2.62 -8.19
CA VAL A 128 -5.41 -3.32 -6.94
C VAL A 128 -6.22 -2.66 -5.83
N GLN A 129 -7.04 -3.47 -5.14
CA GLN A 129 -8.10 -2.99 -4.25
C GLN A 129 -7.78 -3.26 -2.77
N VAL A 130 -8.44 -2.51 -1.90
CA VAL A 130 -8.51 -2.72 -0.45
C VAL A 130 -9.95 -2.45 -0.01
N ALA A 131 -10.43 -3.21 0.97
CA ALA A 131 -11.77 -3.04 1.49
C ALA A 131 -11.90 -1.70 2.22
N ALA A 132 -13.05 -1.05 2.06
CA ALA A 132 -13.39 0.19 2.77
C ALA A 132 -13.19 0.05 4.29
N SER A 133 -13.66 -1.07 4.84
CA SER A 133 -13.57 -1.38 6.26
C SER A 133 -12.13 -1.40 6.75
N THR A 134 -11.20 -1.98 6.00
CA THR A 134 -9.78 -2.01 6.38
C THR A 134 -9.18 -0.62 6.43
N VAL A 135 -9.50 0.26 5.47
CA VAL A 135 -9.06 1.66 5.48
C VAL A 135 -9.65 2.41 6.68
N HIS A 136 -10.96 2.27 6.92
CA HIS A 136 -11.63 2.95 8.04
C HIS A 136 -11.12 2.46 9.40
N HIS A 137 -10.90 1.15 9.57
CA HIS A 137 -10.32 0.60 10.79
C HIS A 137 -8.91 1.14 11.02
N ALA A 138 -8.07 1.24 9.98
CA ALA A 138 -6.75 1.84 10.12
C ALA A 138 -6.82 3.34 10.46
N ALA A 139 -7.79 4.07 9.92
CA ALA A 139 -7.99 5.48 10.26
C ALA A 139 -8.34 5.68 11.75
N ILE A 140 -9.18 4.80 12.30
CA ILE A 140 -9.63 4.85 13.70
C ILE A 140 -8.56 4.31 14.66
N HIS A 141 -7.95 3.16 14.35
CA HIS A 141 -7.08 2.42 15.27
C HIS A 141 -5.59 2.56 14.95
N GLY A 142 -5.25 3.23 13.85
CA GLY A 142 -3.89 3.48 13.37
C GLY A 142 -3.32 2.39 12.46
N LEU A 143 -3.77 1.14 12.58
CA LEU A 143 -3.35 0.02 11.73
C LEU A 143 -4.47 -1.00 11.57
N ALA A 144 -4.61 -1.57 10.38
CA ALA A 144 -5.50 -2.69 10.10
C ALA A 144 -4.93 -3.59 9.01
N GLU A 145 -5.34 -4.86 9.01
CA GLU A 145 -4.91 -5.84 8.03
C GLU A 145 -6.11 -6.52 7.39
N GLN A 146 -5.95 -6.97 6.15
CA GLN A 146 -6.87 -7.90 5.54
C GLN A 146 -6.11 -8.97 4.76
N GLN A 147 -6.70 -10.15 4.65
CA GLN A 147 -6.33 -11.12 3.63
C GLN A 147 -7.30 -11.05 2.46
N ARG A 148 -6.80 -11.26 1.24
CA ARG A 148 -7.64 -11.39 0.06
C ARG A 148 -7.01 -12.26 -1.01
N ASP A 149 -7.85 -12.84 -1.85
CA ASP A 149 -7.38 -13.57 -3.03
C ASP A 149 -6.96 -12.59 -4.12
N VAL A 150 -5.77 -12.81 -4.67
CA VAL A 150 -5.27 -12.10 -5.83
C VAL A 150 -5.85 -12.75 -7.08
N ARG A 151 -6.62 -11.95 -7.82
CA ARG A 151 -7.35 -12.45 -8.98
C ARG A 151 -6.38 -13.01 -10.03
N GLY A 152 -6.60 -14.26 -10.41
CA GLY A 152 -5.96 -14.89 -11.56
C GLY A 152 -4.69 -15.68 -11.26
N ASN A 153 -4.27 -15.79 -10.00
CA ASN A 153 -3.10 -16.62 -9.63
C ASN A 153 -3.33 -17.52 -8.39
N GLY A 154 -4.51 -17.46 -7.76
CA GLY A 154 -4.83 -18.29 -6.58
C GLY A 154 -4.01 -17.94 -5.33
N TYR A 155 -3.18 -16.89 -5.39
CA TYR A 155 -2.37 -16.44 -4.27
C TYR A 155 -3.23 -15.58 -3.34
N ARG A 156 -3.10 -15.81 -2.03
CA ARG A 156 -3.76 -14.99 -1.01
C ARG A 156 -2.75 -14.03 -0.42
N GLU A 157 -2.97 -12.74 -0.61
CA GLU A 157 -2.09 -11.71 -0.07
C GLU A 157 -2.63 -11.14 1.23
N TRP A 158 -1.71 -10.70 2.09
CA TRP A 158 -2.02 -9.75 3.15
C TRP A 158 -1.92 -8.33 2.61
N VAL A 159 -2.82 -7.44 3.03
CA VAL A 159 -2.76 -5.99 2.80
C VAL A 159 -2.72 -5.30 4.14
N VAL A 160 -1.81 -4.36 4.31
CA VAL A 160 -1.66 -3.55 5.54
C VAL A 160 -2.16 -2.16 5.24
N ALA A 161 -3.14 -1.67 6.00
CA ALA A 161 -3.52 -0.25 6.00
C ALA A 161 -3.00 0.38 7.29
N VAL A 162 -2.41 1.58 7.19
CA VAL A 162 -1.76 2.26 8.30
C VAL A 162 -1.93 3.77 8.17
N ARG A 163 -2.22 4.45 9.28
CA ARG A 163 -2.26 5.92 9.32
C ARG A 163 -0.86 6.49 9.06
N ALA A 164 -0.78 7.66 8.42
CA ALA A 164 0.49 8.24 7.98
C ALA A 164 1.50 8.41 9.13
N ASP A 165 1.04 8.87 10.29
CA ASP A 165 1.87 9.02 11.50
C ASP A 165 2.39 7.69 12.11
N ARG A 166 1.90 6.54 11.63
CA ARG A 166 2.36 5.19 12.02
C ARG A 166 3.03 4.44 10.87
N LEU A 167 3.41 5.12 9.79
CA LEU A 167 3.95 4.47 8.59
C LEU A 167 5.15 3.56 8.88
N THR A 168 6.04 3.94 9.81
CA THR A 168 7.17 3.10 10.23
C THR A 168 6.71 1.71 10.71
N GLU A 169 5.63 1.64 11.49
CA GLU A 169 5.05 0.37 11.93
C GLU A 169 4.47 -0.43 10.76
N GLY A 170 3.75 0.23 9.86
CA GLY A 170 3.19 -0.40 8.68
C GLY A 170 4.25 -0.99 7.74
N VAL A 171 5.36 -0.28 7.51
CA VAL A 171 6.48 -0.78 6.69
C VAL A 171 7.13 -2.00 7.34
N ARG A 172 7.36 -2.00 8.65
CA ARG A 172 7.89 -3.18 9.37
C ARG A 172 6.94 -4.36 9.29
N ARG A 173 5.64 -4.12 9.46
CA ARG A 173 4.64 -5.17 9.36
C ARG A 173 4.59 -5.74 7.95
N ARG A 174 4.71 -4.89 6.93
CA ARG A 174 4.78 -5.31 5.53
C ARG A 174 6.02 -6.16 5.26
N GLU A 175 7.19 -5.76 5.76
CA GLU A 175 8.43 -6.54 5.69
C GLU A 175 8.25 -7.93 6.29
N GLU A 176 7.72 -8.00 7.51
CA GLU A 176 7.50 -9.26 8.21
C GLU A 176 6.58 -10.20 7.43
N LEU A 177 5.45 -9.69 6.94
CA LEU A 177 4.53 -10.48 6.12
C LEU A 177 5.15 -10.91 4.79
N SER A 178 5.98 -10.08 4.16
CA SER A 178 6.71 -10.44 2.94
C SER A 178 7.75 -11.53 3.21
N ARG A 179 8.42 -11.51 4.37
CA ARG A 179 9.34 -12.56 4.81
C ARG A 179 8.61 -13.88 5.05
N GLN A 180 7.47 -13.85 5.75
CA GLN A 180 6.63 -15.02 6.00
C GLN A 180 6.14 -15.68 4.71
N ALA A 181 5.66 -14.87 3.76
CA ALA A 181 5.21 -15.37 2.45
C ALA A 181 6.33 -16.08 1.66
N LEU A 182 7.57 -15.62 1.78
CA LEU A 182 8.73 -16.27 1.15
C LEU A 182 9.11 -17.59 1.82
N LEU A 183 8.88 -17.72 3.12
CA LEU A 183 9.19 -18.92 3.91
C LEU A 183 8.08 -19.98 3.84
N GLY A 184 6.88 -19.63 3.33
CA GLY A 184 5.72 -20.52 3.30
C GLY A 184 4.97 -20.60 4.64
N ASP A 185 5.34 -19.78 5.63
CA ASP A 185 4.70 -19.73 6.93
C ASP A 185 3.44 -18.85 6.86
N SER A 186 2.29 -19.42 7.20
CA SER A 186 1.08 -18.61 7.46
C SER A 186 1.22 -17.95 8.84
N PRO A 187 0.95 -16.64 8.99
CA PRO A 187 0.98 -16.00 10.30
C PRO A 187 -0.02 -16.66 11.24
N SER A 188 0.44 -16.96 12.45
CA SER A 188 -0.42 -17.34 13.57
C SER A 188 -1.50 -16.27 13.77
N GLN A 189 -2.77 -16.70 13.77
CA GLN A 189 -3.88 -15.83 14.18
C GLN A 189 -3.59 -15.29 15.58
N PRO A 190 -3.85 -14.00 15.88
CA PRO A 190 -3.87 -13.55 17.26
C PRO A 190 -4.91 -14.39 18.01
N ALA A 191 -4.54 -14.87 19.19
CA ALA A 191 -5.40 -15.65 20.05
C ALA A 191 -6.74 -14.92 20.21
N SER A 192 -7.83 -15.59 19.84
CA SER A 192 -9.17 -15.16 20.24
C SER A 192 -9.16 -15.12 21.76
N SER A 193 -9.23 -13.92 22.33
CA SER A 193 -9.60 -13.74 23.72
C SER A 193 -10.98 -14.34 23.87
N GLY A 194 -11.06 -15.48 24.56
CA GLY A 194 -12.31 -16.13 24.91
C GLY A 194 -13.20 -15.14 25.65
N GLU A 195 -14.36 -14.87 25.06
CA GLU A 195 -15.47 -14.26 25.77
C GLU A 195 -16.15 -15.40 26.54
N GLU A 196 -15.81 -15.52 27.82
CA GLU A 196 -16.52 -16.36 28.77
C GLU A 196 -17.96 -15.85 28.88
N ALA A 197 -18.90 -16.77 28.67
CA ALA A 197 -20.29 -16.60 29.02
C ALA A 197 -20.42 -16.39 30.54
N ILE A 198 -21.11 -15.31 30.92
CA ILE A 198 -21.94 -15.23 32.13
C ILE A 198 -23.24 -14.53 31.75
#